data_AF-A0A951MWF6-F1
#
_entry.id   AF-A0A951MWF6-F1
#
_cell.length_a   1.000
_cell.length_b   1.000
_cell.length_c   1.000
_cell.angle_alpha   90.00
_cell.angle_beta   90.00
_cell.angle_gamma   90.00
#
_symmetry.space_group_name_H-M   'P 1'
#
loop_
_entity.id
_entity.type
_entity.pdbx_description
1 polymer ?
#
loop_
_entity_poly.entity_id
_entity_poly.type
_entity_poly.pdbx_seq_one_letter_code
_entity_poly.pdbx_strand_id
1 'polypeptide(L)'
;MTTARSDGFERFYREHAAAVFDLALRHGGDHTVAVDCVDAVFAELATRWRQVSDPLRFCRRAAVLFVCGSRHGRRPRQRCLPGSRLQRMTAGVASATVSAPAPAVHPGDV
;
A
#
# COMPACT_ATOMS: atom_id res chain seq x y z
N MET A 1 8.96 -31.42 8.62
CA MET A 1 10.20 -30.97 7.94
C MET A 1 9.87 -29.77 7.06
N THR A 2 9.91 -28.55 7.61
CA THR A 2 9.58 -27.32 6.86
C THR A 2 10.52 -26.15 7.17
N THR A 3 11.41 -26.32 8.15
CA THR A 3 12.33 -25.30 8.67
C THR A 3 13.40 -24.90 7.66
N ALA A 4 14.02 -25.87 6.98
CA ALA A 4 15.08 -25.61 5.99
C ALA A 4 14.65 -24.69 4.83
N ARG A 5 13.36 -24.68 4.47
CA ARG A 5 12.82 -23.80 3.43
C ARG A 5 12.70 -22.36 3.92
N SER A 6 12.27 -22.17 5.16
CA SER A 6 12.18 -20.86 5.81
C SER A 6 13.56 -20.29 6.09
N ASP A 7 14.52 -21.13 6.49
CA ASP A 7 15.92 -20.73 6.72
C ASP A 7 16.60 -20.18 5.45
N GLY A 8 16.39 -20.82 4.30
CA GLY A 8 16.93 -20.36 3.02
C GLY A 8 16.37 -19.00 2.58
N PHE A 9 15.07 -18.77 2.81
CA PHE A 9 14.43 -17.49 2.54
C PHE A 9 14.89 -16.40 3.52
N GLU A 10 14.96 -16.68 4.82
CA GLU A 10 15.43 -15.72 5.83
C GLU A 10 16.87 -15.29 5.61
N ARG A 11 17.75 -16.22 5.24
CA ARG A 11 19.13 -15.91 4.91
C ARG A 11 19.20 -15.01 3.69
N PHE A 12 18.46 -15.34 2.64
CA PHE A 12 18.37 -14.51 1.43
C PHE A 12 17.79 -13.12 1.72
N TYR A 13 16.77 -13.04 2.56
CA TYR A 13 16.17 -11.79 3.01
C TYR A 13 17.22 -10.91 3.70
N ARG A 14 17.93 -11.44 4.70
CA ARG A 14 18.98 -10.67 5.41
C ARG A 14 20.12 -10.22 4.50
N GLU A 15 20.54 -11.07 3.55
CA GLU A 15 21.64 -10.76 2.65
C GLU A 15 21.25 -9.73 1.57
N HIS A 16 19.98 -9.63 1.17
CA HIS A 16 19.59 -8.85 -0.02
C HIS A 16 18.54 -7.76 0.23
N ALA A 17 17.90 -7.71 1.40
CA ALA A 17 16.94 -6.65 1.73
C ALA A 17 17.57 -5.25 1.61
N ALA A 18 18.78 -5.07 2.16
CA ALA A 18 19.50 -3.80 2.07
C ALA A 18 19.81 -3.39 0.62
N ALA A 19 20.23 -4.34 -0.22
CA ALA A 19 20.54 -4.08 -1.62
C ALA A 19 19.30 -3.70 -2.44
N VAL A 20 18.15 -4.32 -2.16
CA VAL A 20 16.87 -3.98 -2.80
C VAL A 20 16.36 -2.63 -2.31
N PHE A 21 16.53 -2.33 -1.03
CA PHE A 21 16.20 -1.04 -0.44
C PHE A 21 17.01 0.11 -1.08
N ASP A 22 18.34 -0.04 -1.16
CA ASP A 22 19.21 0.95 -1.81
C ASP A 22 18.86 1.14 -3.29
N LEU A 23 18.52 0.05 -3.99
CA LEU A 23 18.05 0.12 -5.36
C LEU A 23 16.76 0.94 -5.46
N ALA A 24 15.79 0.66 -4.58
CA ALA A 24 14.53 1.38 -4.56
C ALA A 24 14.71 2.86 -4.20
N LEU A 25 15.60 3.19 -3.27
CA LEU A 25 15.99 4.57 -2.95
C LEU A 25 16.63 5.28 -4.13
N ARG A 26 17.61 4.66 -4.81
CA ARG A 26 18.28 5.26 -5.98
C ARG A 26 17.29 5.55 -7.11
N HIS A 27 16.34 4.64 -7.33
CA HIS A 27 15.36 4.81 -8.39
C HIS A 27 14.16 5.66 -7.98
N GLY A 28 13.76 5.70 -6.71
CA GLY A 28 12.52 6.30 -6.20
C GLY A 28 12.72 7.63 -5.49
N GLY A 29 13.89 7.83 -4.87
CA GLY A 29 14.24 9.04 -4.12
C GLY A 29 13.45 9.23 -2.81
N ASP A 30 12.54 8.31 -2.48
CA ASP A 30 11.64 8.39 -1.34
C ASP A 30 11.83 7.16 -0.46
N HIS A 31 12.09 7.40 0.83
CA HIS A 31 12.35 6.36 1.82
C HIS A 31 11.12 5.52 2.11
N THR A 32 9.94 6.12 2.20
CA THR A 32 8.67 5.41 2.45
C THR A 32 8.35 4.48 1.29
N VAL A 33 8.51 4.97 0.06
CA VAL A 33 8.32 4.13 -1.14
C VAL A 33 9.35 3.00 -1.21
N ALA A 34 10.58 3.22 -0.74
CA ALA A 34 11.61 2.19 -0.71
C ALA A 34 11.30 1.08 0.32
N VAL A 35 10.78 1.44 1.51
CA VAL A 35 10.33 0.45 2.51
C VAL A 35 9.16 -0.37 1.96
N ASP A 36 8.12 0.29 1.44
CA ASP A 36 6.95 -0.38 0.85
C ASP A 36 7.35 -1.30 -0.31
N CYS A 37 8.35 -0.89 -1.11
CA CYS A 37 8.88 -1.68 -2.20
C CYS A 37 9.52 -2.98 -1.70
N VAL A 38 10.34 -2.92 -0.64
CA VAL A 38 10.99 -4.11 -0.08
C VAL A 38 9.92 -5.07 0.45
N ASP A 39 8.97 -4.58 1.24
CA ASP A 39 7.89 -5.42 1.78
C ASP A 39 7.06 -6.09 0.68
N ALA A 40 6.66 -5.32 -0.34
CA ALA A 40 5.87 -5.86 -1.46
C ALA A 40 6.64 -6.91 -2.26
N VAL A 41 7.93 -6.66 -2.57
CA VAL A 41 8.77 -7.58 -3.35
C VAL A 41 9.02 -8.88 -2.60
N PHE A 42 9.36 -8.81 -1.30
CA PHE A 42 9.63 -9.99 -0.50
C PHE A 42 8.36 -10.77 -0.14
N ALA A 43 7.21 -10.12 0.03
CA ALA A 43 5.93 -10.80 0.19
C ALA A 43 5.55 -11.62 -1.07
N GLU A 44 5.77 -11.05 -2.26
CA GLU A 44 5.51 -11.76 -3.52
C GLU A 44 6.52 -12.90 -3.74
N LEU A 45 7.79 -12.68 -3.38
CA LEU A 45 8.83 -13.72 -3.42
C LEU A 45 8.54 -14.88 -2.47
N ALA A 46 8.13 -14.62 -1.23
CA ALA A 46 7.79 -15.65 -0.25
C ALA A 46 6.69 -16.60 -0.77
N THR A 47 5.68 -16.02 -1.44
CA THR A 47 4.57 -16.76 -2.06
C THR A 47 5.04 -17.68 -3.19
N ARG A 48 6.02 -17.23 -3.99
CA ARG A 48 6.50 -17.95 -5.18
C ARG A 48 7.87 -18.59 -5.02
N TRP A 49 8.42 -18.65 -3.81
CA TRP A 49 9.80 -19.08 -3.54
C TRP A 49 10.19 -20.42 -4.20
N ARG A 50 9.27 -21.38 -4.28
CA ARG A 50 9.52 -22.69 -4.91
C ARG A 50 9.43 -22.71 -6.44
N GLN A 51 8.86 -21.68 -7.04
CA GLN A 51 8.61 -21.59 -8.48
C GLN A 51 9.62 -20.67 -9.17
N VAL A 52 10.38 -19.89 -8.38
CA VAL A 52 11.34 -18.92 -8.89
C VAL A 52 12.73 -19.58 -8.93
N SER A 53 13.24 -19.84 -10.13
CA SER A 53 14.63 -20.32 -10.32
C SER A 53 15.69 -19.27 -10.00
N ASP A 54 15.37 -17.98 -10.14
CA ASP A 54 16.31 -16.87 -9.93
C ASP A 54 15.65 -15.77 -9.06
N PRO A 55 15.76 -15.88 -7.73
CA PRO A 55 15.11 -14.96 -6.80
C PRO A 55 15.70 -13.55 -6.85
N LEU A 56 16.99 -13.40 -7.18
CA LEU A 56 17.66 -12.10 -7.31
C LEU A 56 17.16 -11.32 -8.52
N ARG A 57 17.08 -11.98 -9.68
CA ARG A 57 16.54 -11.38 -10.90
C ARG A 57 15.07 -11.00 -10.73
N PHE A 58 14.30 -11.82 -10.02
CA PHE A 58 12.93 -11.51 -9.66
C PHE A 58 12.84 -10.24 -8.80
N CYS A 59 13.59 -10.16 -7.70
CA CYS A 59 13.59 -9.00 -6.80
C CYS A 59 13.95 -7.70 -7.53
N ARG A 60 15.02 -7.71 -8.34
CA ARG A 60 15.44 -6.53 -9.10
C ARG A 60 14.35 -6.04 -10.06
N ARG A 61 13.73 -6.96 -10.80
CA ARG A 61 12.68 -6.62 -11.76
C ARG A 61 11.43 -6.10 -11.05
N ALA A 62 11.02 -6.73 -9.96
CA ALA A 62 9.85 -6.33 -9.19
C ALA A 62 10.07 -4.95 -8.52
N ALA A 63 11.25 -4.70 -7.95
CA ALA A 63 11.59 -3.41 -7.34
C ALA A 63 11.55 -2.26 -8.34
N VAL A 64 12.16 -2.44 -9.52
CA VAL A 64 12.11 -1.42 -10.59
C VAL A 64 10.69 -1.18 -11.07
N LEU A 65 9.89 -2.24 -11.26
CA LEU A 65 8.48 -2.10 -11.65
C LEU A 65 7.65 -1.35 -10.61
N PHE A 66 7.88 -1.61 -9.32
CA PHE A 66 7.19 -0.93 -8.23
C PHE A 66 7.52 0.55 -8.22
N VAL A 67 8.80 0.90 -8.22
CA VAL A 67 9.27 2.30 -8.14
C VAL A 67 8.91 3.11 -9.39
N CYS A 68 9.06 2.54 -10.59
CA CYS A 68 8.61 3.19 -11.83
C CYS A 68 7.08 3.36 -11.85
N GLY A 69 6.33 2.37 -11.36
CA GLY A 69 4.88 2.46 -11.22
C GLY A 69 4.45 3.62 -10.30
N SER A 70 5.13 3.78 -9.17
CA SER A 70 4.84 4.84 -8.18
C SER A 70 5.16 6.25 -8.69
N ARG A 71 6.20 6.43 -9.52
CA ARG A 71 6.57 7.74 -10.08
C ARG A 71 5.64 8.26 -11.18
N HIS A 72 5.07 7.37 -11.99
CA HIS A 72 4.32 7.79 -13.18
C HIS A 72 2.86 8.22 -12.91
N GLY A 73 2.48 8.49 -11.66
CA GLY A 73 1.13 8.98 -11.31
C GLY A 73 0.01 7.98 -11.61
N ARG A 74 0.31 6.81 -12.19
CA ARG A 74 -0.59 5.68 -12.12
C ARG A 74 -0.46 5.14 -10.71
N ARG A 75 -1.37 5.57 -9.84
CA ARG A 75 -1.84 4.77 -8.70
C ARG A 75 -1.62 3.31 -9.10
N PRO A 76 -0.80 2.54 -8.38
CA PRO A 76 -0.66 1.13 -8.70
C PRO A 76 -2.10 0.65 -8.78
N ARG A 77 -2.53 0.22 -9.98
CA ARG A 77 -3.77 -0.54 -10.09
C ARG A 77 -3.57 -1.55 -9.00
N GLN A 78 -4.37 -1.41 -7.94
CA GLN A 78 -4.41 -2.36 -6.85
C GLN A 78 -4.51 -3.68 -7.56
N ARG A 79 -3.38 -4.36 -7.69
CA ARG A 79 -3.40 -5.76 -8.04
C ARG A 79 -3.89 -6.28 -6.71
N CYS A 80 -5.21 -6.33 -6.60
CA CYS A 80 -5.95 -6.75 -5.44
C CYS A 80 -5.30 -8.04 -5.02
N LEU A 81 -4.42 -7.94 -4.03
CA LEU A 81 -4.27 -9.00 -3.07
C LEU A 81 -5.69 -9.18 -2.53
N PRO A 82 -6.31 -10.37 -2.69
CA PRO A 82 -7.61 -10.64 -2.09
C PRO A 82 -7.41 -10.65 -0.58
N GLY A 83 -7.50 -9.49 0.07
CA GLY A 83 -7.16 -9.41 1.50
C GLY A 83 -7.47 -8.10 2.22
N SER A 84 -8.08 -7.09 1.58
CA SER A 84 -8.44 -5.85 2.29
C SER A 84 -9.70 -5.20 1.72
N ARG A 85 -10.78 -5.98 1.59
CA ARG A 85 -12.12 -5.42 1.35
C ARG A 85 -12.80 -5.21 2.71
N LEU A 86 -12.64 -3.99 3.23
CA LEU A 86 -13.62 -3.20 4.00
C LEU A 86 -12.93 -2.34 5.06
N GLN A 87 -12.52 -1.15 4.65
CA GLN A 87 -12.69 0.01 5.51
C GLN A 87 -13.21 1.18 4.68
N ARG A 88 -14.25 1.83 5.24
CA ARG A 88 -14.51 3.26 5.14
C ARG A 88 -15.34 3.77 3.95
N MET A 89 -16.65 3.59 4.06
CA MET A 89 -17.68 4.56 3.68
C MET A 89 -18.28 5.03 5.01
N THR A 90 -18.40 6.30 5.39
CA THR A 90 -18.67 7.53 4.64
C THR A 90 -18.15 8.74 5.43
N ALA A 91 -17.34 9.60 4.80
CA ALA A 91 -17.23 11.00 5.21
C ALA A 91 -18.30 11.77 4.43
N GLY A 92 -19.26 12.35 5.14
CA GLY A 92 -20.26 13.27 4.59
C GLY A 92 -20.31 14.49 5.49
N VAL A 93 -19.44 15.45 5.20
CA VAL A 93 -19.47 16.80 5.77
C VAL A 93 -20.67 17.55 5.18
N ALA A 94 -21.51 18.10 6.05
CA ALA A 94 -22.38 19.21 5.71
C ALA A 94 -22.40 20.17 6.91
N SER A 95 -21.69 21.28 6.75
CA SER A 95 -21.79 22.48 7.57
C SER A 95 -22.74 23.44 6.84
N ALA A 96 -23.68 24.04 7.57
CA ALA A 96 -24.65 25.10 7.23
C ALA A 96 -26.05 24.69 7.71
N THR A 97 -26.91 25.50 8.32
CA THR A 97 -26.92 26.91 8.71
C THR A 97 -28.18 27.06 9.59
N VAL A 98 -28.13 27.98 10.56
CA VAL A 98 -29.28 28.45 11.37
C VAL A 98 -30.53 28.69 10.49
N SER A 99 -31.70 28.21 10.94
CA SER A 99 -32.93 29.02 10.95
C SER A 99 -34.09 28.28 11.63
N ALA A 100 -34.54 28.83 12.75
CA ALA A 100 -35.87 28.61 13.30
C ALA A 100 -36.93 29.21 12.37
N PRO A 101 -38.15 28.66 12.35
CA PRO A 101 -39.26 29.46 12.88
C PRO A 101 -40.30 28.64 13.66
N ALA A 102 -40.66 29.14 14.85
CA ALA A 102 -41.89 28.78 15.55
C ALA A 102 -42.99 29.79 15.16
N PRO A 103 -44.17 29.35 14.67
CA PRO A 103 -45.23 30.26 14.30
C PRO A 103 -46.18 30.64 15.45
N ALA A 104 -46.53 31.92 15.43
CA ALA A 104 -47.83 32.52 15.76
C ALA A 104 -48.24 32.66 17.24
N VAL A 105 -47.84 33.78 17.82
CA VAL A 105 -48.69 34.58 18.72
C VAL A 105 -49.18 35.80 17.94
N HIS A 106 -50.50 36.00 17.86
CA HIS A 106 -51.10 37.26 17.42
C HIS A 106 -51.92 37.86 18.58
N PRO A 107 -51.61 39.08 19.04
CA PRO A 107 -52.53 39.91 19.82
C PRO A 107 -53.58 40.58 18.92
N GLY A 108 -54.76 40.86 19.47
CA GLY A 108 -56.01 41.15 18.75
C GLY A 108 -56.26 42.58 18.26
N ASP A 109 -57.42 42.78 17.62
CA ASP A 109 -58.28 43.99 17.60
C ASP A 109 -59.51 43.76 16.67
N VAL A 110 -60.69 43.54 17.26
CA VAL A 110 -62.01 44.18 16.96
C VAL A 110 -63.06 43.70 17.95
#